data_AF-A0A5C7SH37-F1
#
_entry.id   AF-A0A5C7SH37-F1
#
_cell.length_a   1.000
_cell.length_b   1.000
_cell.length_c   1.000
_cell.angle_alpha   90.00
_cell.angle_beta   90.00
_cell.angle_gamma   90.00
#
_symmetry.space_group_name_H-M   'P 1'
#
loop_
_entity.id
_entity.type
_entity.pdbx_description
1 polymer ?
#
loop_
_entity_poly.entity_id
_entity_poly.type
_entity_poly.pdbx_seq_one_letter_code
_entity_poly.pdbx_strand_id
1 'polypeptide(L)' 'MQLRNLDTGVALPLPDDLLWSDEHAWSPAVASTSYLITGALLIQSATRQAGRPITLVGAPDMAWVT' A
#
# COMPACT_ATOMS: atom_id res chain seq x y z
N MET A 1 0.72 2.24 15.80
CA MET A 1 1.42 1.69 14.58
C MET A 1 2.88 2.15 14.55
N GLN A 2 3.74 1.71 13.61
CA GLN A 2 5.11 2.25 13.46
C GLN A 2 5.64 2.21 12.02
N LEU A 3 6.46 3.20 11.65
CA LEU A 3 7.25 3.20 10.42
C LEU A 3 8.68 2.76 10.74
N ARG A 4 9.27 1.90 9.91
CA ARG A 4 10.66 1.47 10.05
C ARG A 4 11.45 1.81 8.80
N ASN A 5 12.57 2.50 8.97
CA ASN A 5 13.52 2.68 7.89
C ASN A 5 14.28 1.36 7.63
N LEU A 6 14.29 0.89 6.38
CA LEU A 6 14.89 -0.40 6.02
C LEU A 6 16.42 -0.38 5.94
N ASP A 7 17.03 0.79 5.72
CA ASP A 7 18.48 0.94 5.59
C ASP A 7 19.16 1.11 6.96
N THR A 8 18.58 1.95 7.82
CA THR A 8 19.12 2.30 9.14
C THR A 8 18.51 1.50 10.28
N GLY A 9 17.37 0.85 10.04
CA GLY A 9 16.63 0.06 11.03
C GLY A 9 15.87 0.87 12.07
N VAL A 10 15.96 2.21 12.04
CA VAL A 10 15.29 3.13 12.97
C VAL A 10 13.78 3.00 12.86
N ALA A 11 13.10 2.88 14.01
CA ALA A 11 11.65 2.83 14.11
C ALA A 11 11.09 4.17 14.63
N LEU A 12 10.04 4.65 13.98
CA LEU A 12 9.27 5.83 14.36
C LEU A 12 7.86 5.36 14.78
N PRO A 13 7.50 5.46 16.07
CA PRO A 13 6.14 5.15 16.51
C PRO A 13 5.16 6.19 15.95
N LEU A 14 4.01 5.70 15.49
CA LEU A 14 2.89 6.52 15.03
C LEU A 14 1.84 6.59 16.15
N PRO A 15 1.18 7.75 16.35
CA PRO A 15 0.01 7.87 17.21
C PRO A 15 -1.08 6.86 16.83
N ASP A 16 -1.86 6.42 17.83
CA ASP A 16 -2.91 5.42 17.62
C ASP A 16 -4.14 6.00 16.91
N ASP A 17 -4.31 7.32 16.90
CA ASP A 17 -5.45 8.02 16.29
C ASP A 17 -5.32 8.20 14.77
N LEU A 18 -4.25 7.70 14.16
CA LEU A 18 -4.05 7.77 12.72
C LEU A 18 -4.74 6.60 12.02
N LEU A 19 -5.68 6.93 11.14
CA LEU A 19 -6.37 5.98 10.28
C LEU A 19 -5.61 5.84 8.95
N TRP A 20 -5.38 4.59 8.53
CA TRP A 20 -4.89 4.28 7.19
C TRP A 20 -6.07 4.16 6.21
N SER A 21 -6.38 5.25 5.50
CA SER A 21 -7.60 5.33 4.69
C SER A 21 -7.61 4.43 3.45
N ASP A 22 -6.44 4.15 2.88
CA ASP A 22 -6.24 3.32 1.69
C ASP A 22 -5.65 1.93 1.98
N GLU A 23 -5.81 1.42 3.21
CA GLU A 23 -5.16 0.17 3.65
C GLU A 23 -5.52 -1.04 2.78
N HIS A 24 -6.76 -1.10 2.29
CA HIS A 24 -7.26 -2.20 1.46
C HIS A 24 -7.20 -1.89 -0.05
N ALA A 25 -6.76 -0.69 -0.45
CA ALA A 25 -6.77 -0.26 -1.84
C ALA A 25 -5.65 -0.89 -2.70
N TRP A 26 -4.68 -1.54 -2.06
CA TRP A 26 -3.51 -2.11 -2.73
C TRP A 26 -3.53 -3.64 -2.73
N SER A 27 -3.21 -4.22 -3.90
CA SER A 27 -3.03 -5.67 -4.07
C SER A 27 -1.62 -5.99 -4.60
N PRO A 28 -0.94 -7.00 -4.05
CA PRO A 28 0.37 -7.44 -4.54
C PRO A 28 0.29 -8.19 -5.87
N ALA A 29 -0.82 -8.90 -6.12
CA ALA A 29 -0.98 -9.71 -7.32
C ALA A 29 -1.42 -8.83 -8.50
N VAL A 30 -0.65 -8.87 -9.58
CA VAL A 30 -0.96 -8.15 -10.82
C VAL A 30 -0.82 -9.05 -12.04
N ALA A 31 -1.57 -8.71 -13.08
CA ALA A 31 -1.45 -9.32 -14.39
C ALA A 31 -1.48 -8.25 -15.50
N SER A 32 -0.71 -8.50 -16.57
CA SER A 32 -0.77 -7.74 -17.81
C SER A 32 -1.20 -8.65 -18.95
N THR A 33 -2.04 -8.12 -19.83
CA THR A 33 -2.62 -8.87 -20.95
C THR A 33 -2.23 -8.20 -22.25
N SER A 34 -1.71 -9.00 -23.19
CA SER A 34 -1.36 -8.54 -24.53
C SER A 34 -1.62 -9.63 -25.56
N TYR A 35 -1.55 -9.28 -26.85
CA TYR A 35 -1.64 -10.24 -27.95
C TYR A 35 -0.31 -10.34 -28.68
N LEU A 36 0.07 -11.57 -29.03
CA LEU A 36 1.24 -11.84 -29.88
C LEU A 36 0.94 -11.53 -31.35
N ILE A 37 1.97 -11.47 -32.19
CA ILE A 37 1.83 -11.25 -33.64
C ILE A 37 0.97 -12.32 -34.33
N THR A 38 0.88 -13.52 -33.76
CA THR A 38 0.02 -14.61 -34.23
C THR A 38 -1.43 -14.52 -33.72
N GLY A 39 -1.77 -13.51 -32.92
CA GLY A 39 -3.08 -13.34 -32.30
C GLY A 39 -3.31 -14.14 -31.01
N ALA A 40 -2.31 -14.88 -30.53
CA ALA A 40 -2.40 -15.60 -29.27
C ALA A 40 -2.43 -14.65 -28.06
N LEU A 41 -3.26 -14.95 -27.06
CA LEU A 41 -3.35 -14.21 -25.80
C LEU A 41 -2.14 -14.51 -24.92
N LEU A 42 -1.41 -13.46 -24.53
CA LEU A 42 -0.33 -13.53 -23.55
C LEU A 42 -0.80 -12.89 -22.24
N ILE A 43 -0.73 -13.65 -21.15
CA ILE A 43 -1.01 -13.18 -19.80
C ILE A 43 0.27 -13.32 -18.98
N GLN A 44 0.73 -12.21 -18.40
CA GLN A 44 1.90 -12.19 -17.54
C GLN A 44 1.47 -11.81 -16.13
N SER A 45 1.58 -12.75 -15.19
CA SER A 45 1.29 -12.52 -13.78
C SER A 45 2.58 -12.38 -12.97
N ALA A 46 2.56 -11.48 -11.99
CA ALA A 46 3.69 -11.24 -11.09
C ALA A 46 3.21 -10.65 -9.76
N THR A 47 4.11 -10.61 -8.78
CA THR A 47 3.92 -9.92 -7.51
C THR A 47 4.64 -8.56 -7.53
N ARG A 48 3.94 -7.50 -7.12
CA ARG A 48 4.56 -6.17 -6.92
C ARG A 48 5.53 -6.24 -5.74
N GLN A 49 6.76 -5.76 -5.96
CA GLN A 49 7.81 -5.77 -4.93
C GLN A 49 7.70 -4.60 -3.94
N ALA A 50 7.16 -3.45 -4.38
CA ALA A 50 7.06 -2.24 -3.58
C ALA A 50 5.91 -1.33 -4.09
N GLY A 51 5.74 -0.17 -3.45
CA GLY A 51 4.81 0.86 -3.90
C GLY A 51 3.38 0.71 -3.34
N ARG A 52 3.23 0.08 -2.16
CA ARG A 52 1.98 0.16 -1.40
C ARG A 52 1.87 1.56 -0.79
N PRO A 53 0.89 2.39 -1.19
CA PRO A 53 0.70 3.71 -0.59
C PRO A 53 0.21 3.57 0.85
N ILE A 54 0.64 4.50 1.70
CA ILE A 54 0.18 4.61 3.10
C ILE A 54 -0.32 6.03 3.31
N THR A 55 -1.62 6.25 3.21
CA THR A 55 -2.25 7.54 3.48
C THR A 55 -2.78 7.55 4.91
N LEU A 56 -2.13 8.32 5.78
CA LEU A 56 -2.52 8.47 7.19
C LEU A 56 -3.33 9.75 7.37
N VAL A 57 -4.54 9.61 7.90
CA VAL A 57 -5.43 10.72 8.20
C VAL A 57 -5.77 10.73 9.69
N GLY A 58 -5.75 11.91 10.32
CA GLY A 58 -6.40 12.10 11.61
C GLY A 58 -7.87 12.43 11.37
N ALA A 59 -8.80 11.75 12.03
CA ALA A 59 -10.20 12.09 11.82
C ALA A 59 -10.58 13.38 12.57
N PRO A 60 -11.44 14.24 12.00
CA PRO A 60 -11.92 15.47 12.64
C PRO A 60 -12.53 15.23 14.03
N ASP A 61 -13.14 14.07 14.22
CA ASP A 61 -13.93 13.72 15.41
C ASP A 61 -13.25 12.65 16.30
N MET A 62 -11.99 12.28 16.01
CA MET A 62 -11.24 11.28 16.78
C MET A 62 -10.42 11.88 17.93
N ALA A 63 -10.31 13.21 18.02
CA ALA A 63 -9.77 13.86 19.20
C ALA A 63 -10.88 14.01 20.25
N TRP A 64 -10.81 13.23 21.34
CA TRP A 64 -11.64 13.45 22.51
C TRP A 64 -11.32 14.84 23.08
N VAL A 65 -12.13 15.85 22.76
CA VAL A 65 -12.15 17.09 23.52
C VAL A 65 -13.02 16.84 24.75
N THR A 66 -12.40 16.70 25.91
CA THR A 66 -13.04 16.91 27.22
C THR A 66 -12.90 18.35 27.65
#